data_AF-A0A7S9KQG2-F1
#
_entry.id   AF-A0A7S9KQG2-F1
#
_cell.length_a   1.000
_cell.length_b   1.000
_cell.length_c   1.000
_cell.angle_alpha   90.00
_cell.angle_beta   90.00
_cell.angle_gamma   90.00
#
_symmetry.space_group_name_H-M   'P 1'
#
loop_
_entity.id
_entity.type
_entity.pdbx_description
1 polymer ?
#
loop_
_entity_poly.entity_id
_entity_poly.type
_entity_poly.pdbx_seq_one_letter_code
_entity_poly.pdbx_strand_id
1 'polypeptide(L)'
;MADSLHDIQVRYKLSPATIKILSSIPRAPDRQQVFHKACLASELRSFPLKQAEKGFFREVNDHTAIPYTIKETITQPWHKVFLLVQVDLLRTCWPNKISATARKELYQDLGRILALLDRILRCTIDIIGLRRDGIGINTALDVLRSVRSRAWEGDGRELLLIDGIGVAKLEKLTKAGVRTIREIQQLDFCHIERLLSRNPPFGHQLLQQLAGFPRLSCQFDVIERVSSSSILVQPEPSSSRFCAWICRVTMGYDNEQPPF
;
A
#
# COMPACT_ATOMS: atom_id res chain seq x y z
N MET A 1 -11.72 -11.71 21.96
CA MET A 1 -10.74 -10.75 21.37
C MET A 1 -9.31 -11.27 21.50
N ALA A 2 -8.89 -11.77 22.68
CA ALA A 2 -7.56 -12.37 22.86
C ALA A 2 -7.33 -13.61 21.97
N ASP A 3 -8.30 -14.53 21.92
CA ASP A 3 -8.21 -15.73 21.07
C ASP A 3 -8.09 -15.39 19.59
N SER A 4 -8.92 -14.47 19.10
CA SER A 4 -8.86 -14.01 17.70
C SER A 4 -7.54 -13.33 17.33
N LEU A 5 -6.89 -12.67 18.30
CA LEU A 5 -5.59 -12.03 18.08
C LEU A 5 -4.46 -13.07 18.04
N HIS A 6 -4.58 -14.14 18.83
CA HIS A 6 -3.68 -15.29 18.76
C HIS A 6 -3.81 -16.02 17.41
N ASP A 7 -5.04 -16.21 16.92
CA ASP A 7 -5.27 -16.83 15.61
C ASP A 7 -4.61 -16.04 14.47
N ILE A 8 -4.75 -14.70 14.49
CA ILE A 8 -4.05 -13.82 13.54
C ILE A 8 -2.53 -13.98 13.67
N GLN A 9 -2.00 -13.99 14.89
CA GLN A 9 -0.57 -14.15 15.11
C GLN A 9 -0.05 -15.44 14.47
N VAL A 10 -0.72 -16.57 14.73
CA VAL A 10 -0.34 -17.89 14.21
C VAL A 10 -0.44 -17.92 12.69
N ARG A 11 -1.51 -17.34 12.11
CA ARG A 11 -1.72 -17.25 10.66
C ARG A 11 -0.56 -16.55 9.94
N TYR A 12 -0.09 -15.44 10.48
CA TYR A 12 0.99 -14.65 9.88
C TYR A 12 2.40 -15.03 10.35
N LYS A 13 2.51 -15.97 11.31
CA LYS A 13 3.79 -16.44 11.89
C LYS A 13 4.66 -15.27 12.37
N LEU A 14 4.06 -14.32 13.08
CA LEU A 14 4.73 -13.16 13.66
C LEU A 14 4.97 -13.36 15.15
N SER A 15 5.98 -12.67 15.68
CA SER A 15 6.31 -12.74 17.10
C SER A 15 5.25 -12.03 17.97
N PRO A 16 5.04 -12.46 19.23
CA PRO A 16 4.16 -11.76 20.17
C PRO A 16 4.55 -10.28 20.36
N ALA A 17 5.86 -9.98 20.31
CA ALA A 17 6.37 -8.62 20.43
C ALA A 17 5.90 -7.74 19.26
N THR A 18 5.92 -8.27 18.03
CA THR A 18 5.41 -7.59 16.84
C THR A 18 3.91 -7.35 16.97
N ILE A 19 3.13 -8.36 17.37
CA ILE A 19 1.69 -8.21 17.58
C ILE A 19 1.37 -7.11 18.60
N LYS A 20 2.13 -7.03 19.70
CA LYS A 20 1.97 -5.95 20.69
C LYS A 20 2.23 -4.56 20.10
N ILE A 21 3.25 -4.43 19.25
CA ILE A 21 3.56 -3.17 18.55
C ILE A 21 2.41 -2.79 17.60
N LEU A 22 1.94 -3.72 16.78
CA LEU A 22 0.85 -3.47 15.82
C LEU A 22 -0.49 -3.19 16.53
N SER A 23 -0.73 -3.83 17.67
CA SER A 23 -1.91 -3.58 18.50
C SER A 23 -1.92 -2.17 19.10
N SER A 24 -0.75 -1.53 19.23
CA SER A 24 -0.62 -0.15 19.71
C SER A 24 -0.91 0.93 18.67
N ILE A 25 -1.22 0.55 17.42
CA ILE A 25 -1.67 1.51 16.39
C ILE A 25 -2.99 2.15 16.87
N PRO A 26 -3.13 3.50 16.84
CA PRO A 26 -4.36 4.17 17.27
C PRO A 26 -5.53 3.88 16.31
N ARG A 27 -6.75 4.28 16.67
CA ARG A 27 -7.89 4.28 15.73
C ARG A 27 -7.72 5.40 14.71
N ALA A 28 -8.19 5.16 13.49
CA ALA A 28 -8.03 6.05 12.34
C ALA A 28 -6.58 6.57 12.18
N PRO A 29 -5.57 5.67 12.14
CA PRO A 29 -4.18 6.07 12.00
C PRO A 29 -3.94 6.74 10.65
N ASP A 30 -2.95 7.63 10.62
CA ASP A 30 -2.42 8.16 9.36
C ASP A 30 -1.45 7.16 8.68
N ARG A 31 -1.10 7.45 7.42
CA ARG A 31 -0.22 6.59 6.60
C ARG A 31 1.16 6.41 7.26
N GLN A 32 1.72 7.47 7.84
CA GLN A 32 3.02 7.46 8.50
C GLN A 32 3.01 6.55 9.72
N GLN A 33 1.97 6.59 10.54
CA GLN A 33 1.82 5.81 11.75
C GLN A 33 1.77 4.32 11.44
N VAL A 34 0.97 3.92 10.46
CA VAL A 34 0.89 2.51 10.03
C VAL A 34 2.25 2.04 9.52
N PHE A 35 2.88 2.81 8.61
CA PHE A 35 4.16 2.46 8.03
C PHE A 35 5.28 2.39 9.09
N HIS A 36 5.36 3.39 9.98
CA HIS A 36 6.32 3.43 11.08
C HIS A 36 6.14 2.24 12.03
N LYS A 37 4.91 1.94 12.45
CA LYS A 37 4.63 0.80 13.36
C LYS A 37 4.94 -0.54 12.71
N ALA A 38 4.73 -0.69 11.41
CA ALA A 38 5.16 -1.89 10.68
C ALA A 38 6.69 -2.03 10.65
N CYS A 39 7.43 -0.95 10.45
CA CYS A 39 8.90 -0.96 10.45
C CYS A 39 9.53 -1.30 11.81
N LEU A 40 8.79 -1.11 12.92
CA LEU A 40 9.23 -1.46 14.28
C LEU A 40 9.11 -2.97 14.60
N ALA A 41 8.56 -3.78 13.69
CA ALA A 41 8.38 -5.21 13.89
C ALA A 41 9.70 -5.93 14.24
N SER A 42 9.61 -6.89 15.14
CA SER A 42 10.80 -7.61 15.63
C SER A 42 11.51 -8.44 14.55
N GLU A 43 10.78 -8.93 13.54
CA GLU A 43 11.31 -9.69 12.40
C GLU A 43 12.29 -8.86 11.57
N LEU A 44 12.07 -7.54 11.52
CA LEU A 44 12.91 -6.59 10.79
C LEU A 44 14.19 -6.20 11.52
N ARG A 45 14.36 -6.60 12.80
CA ARG A 45 15.62 -6.42 13.54
C ARG A 45 16.76 -7.26 12.96
N SER A 46 16.45 -8.25 12.12
CA SER A 46 17.43 -9.05 11.38
C SER A 46 18.23 -8.26 10.34
N PHE A 47 17.87 -6.99 10.07
CA PHE A 47 18.59 -6.09 9.18
C PHE A 47 19.26 -4.95 9.96
N PRO A 48 20.40 -5.20 10.64
CA PRO A 48 21.10 -4.15 11.37
C PRO A 48 21.66 -3.09 10.41
N LEU A 49 21.72 -1.86 10.91
CA LEU A 49 22.34 -0.74 10.22
C LEU A 49 23.87 -0.88 10.28
N LYS A 50 24.51 -1.08 9.13
CA LYS A 50 25.97 -1.19 9.07
C LYS A 50 26.63 0.19 9.07
N GLN A 51 27.85 0.29 9.61
CA GLN A 51 28.59 1.56 9.65
C GLN A 51 28.79 2.16 8.25
N ALA A 52 29.06 1.32 7.26
CA ALA A 52 29.23 1.73 5.85
C ALA A 52 27.95 2.30 5.21
N GLU A 53 26.77 2.04 5.78
CA GLU A 53 25.48 2.50 5.26
C GLU A 53 25.03 3.83 5.90
N LYS A 54 25.65 4.25 7.01
CA LYS A 54 25.19 5.44 7.77
C LYS A 54 25.23 6.73 6.94
N GLY A 55 26.28 6.92 6.13
CA GLY A 55 26.39 8.09 5.26
C GLY A 55 25.27 8.14 4.22
N PHE A 56 24.94 6.98 3.64
CA PHE A 56 23.83 6.83 2.71
C PHE A 56 22.48 7.16 3.34
N PHE A 57 22.19 6.61 4.53
CA PHE A 57 20.90 6.86 5.16
C PHE A 57 20.73 8.29 5.67
N ARG A 58 21.81 8.98 6.06
CA ARG A 58 21.76 10.43 6.33
C ARG A 58 21.44 11.23 5.08
N GLU A 59 22.11 10.94 3.96
CA GLU A 59 21.83 11.57 2.68
C GLU A 59 20.38 11.35 2.22
N VAL A 60 19.86 10.13 2.40
CA VAL A 60 18.45 9.83 2.14
C VAL A 60 17.54 10.68 3.02
N ASN A 61 17.83 10.76 4.32
CA ASN A 61 17.00 11.50 5.27
C ASN A 61 16.98 13.01 5.03
N ASP A 62 18.11 13.58 4.62
CA ASP A 62 18.31 15.04 4.61
C ASP A 62 18.15 15.64 3.19
N HIS A 63 18.39 14.86 2.14
CA HIS A 63 18.53 15.36 0.77
C HIS A 63 17.67 14.65 -0.27
N THR A 64 16.82 13.70 0.12
CA THR A 64 15.84 13.09 -0.79
C THR A 64 14.43 13.55 -0.48
N ALA A 65 13.55 13.51 -1.48
CA ALA A 65 12.15 13.92 -1.35
C ALA A 65 11.27 12.85 -0.67
N ILE A 66 11.82 12.11 0.31
CA ILE A 66 11.03 11.12 1.04
C ILE A 66 9.95 11.82 1.87
N PRO A 67 8.74 11.24 2.00
CA PRO A 67 7.66 11.89 2.75
C PRO A 67 7.93 12.00 4.26
N TYR A 68 8.63 11.02 4.84
CA TYR A 68 8.79 10.91 6.29
C TYR A 68 10.26 10.85 6.69
N THR A 69 10.74 11.93 7.31
CA THR A 69 12.11 12.02 7.83
C THR A 69 12.20 11.58 9.28
N ILE A 70 13.39 11.15 9.67
CA ILE A 70 13.76 10.78 11.04
C ILE A 70 14.48 11.98 11.66
N LYS A 71 14.00 12.42 12.82
CA LYS A 71 14.55 13.57 13.55
C LYS A 71 15.68 13.20 14.52
N GLU A 72 15.76 11.92 14.89
CA GLU A 72 16.77 11.40 15.80
C GLU A 72 17.99 10.83 15.06
N THR A 73 18.99 10.42 15.83
CA THR A 73 20.21 9.86 15.25
C THR A 73 19.95 8.50 14.60
N ILE A 74 20.32 8.37 13.33
CA ILE A 74 20.13 7.15 12.53
C ILE A 74 21.07 6.04 13.04
N THR A 75 20.57 5.25 14.00
CA THR A 75 21.32 4.18 14.67
C THR A 75 20.59 2.83 14.71
N GLN A 76 19.26 2.84 14.79
CA GLN A 76 18.46 1.65 15.03
C GLN A 76 18.15 0.86 13.74
N PRO A 77 17.94 -0.47 13.81
CA PRO A 77 17.59 -1.29 12.65
C PRO A 77 16.32 -0.82 11.92
N TRP A 78 15.31 -0.35 12.66
CA TRP A 78 14.09 0.15 12.03
C TRP A 78 14.32 1.41 11.21
N HIS A 79 15.32 2.25 11.55
CA HIS A 79 15.68 3.41 10.74
C HIS A 79 16.15 2.99 9.34
N LYS A 80 16.97 1.93 9.26
CA LYS A 80 17.41 1.34 7.99
C LYS A 80 16.20 0.95 7.15
N VAL A 81 15.28 0.17 7.73
CA VAL A 81 14.09 -0.28 7.01
C VAL A 81 13.20 0.88 6.57
N PHE A 82 12.92 1.81 7.49
CA PHE A 82 12.04 2.95 7.26
C PHE A 82 12.55 3.87 6.15
N LEU A 83 13.85 4.16 6.11
CA LEU A 83 14.45 5.01 5.06
C LEU A 83 14.67 4.25 3.75
N LEU A 84 15.11 3.00 3.81
CA LEU A 84 15.39 2.19 2.61
C LEU A 84 14.15 1.94 1.77
N VAL A 85 13.02 1.64 2.42
CA VAL A 85 11.74 1.43 1.73
C VAL A 85 11.25 2.74 1.13
N GLN A 86 11.32 3.86 1.87
CA GLN A 86 10.91 5.15 1.34
C GLN A 86 11.69 5.58 0.10
N VAL A 87 13.02 5.46 0.11
CA VAL A 87 13.83 5.83 -1.06
C VAL A 87 13.59 4.91 -2.26
N ASP A 88 13.26 3.63 -2.02
CA ASP A 88 12.84 2.70 -3.08
C ASP A 88 11.50 3.14 -3.70
N LEU A 89 10.53 3.51 -2.86
CA LEU A 89 9.21 4.00 -3.30
C LEU A 89 9.27 5.30 -4.11
N LEU A 90 10.35 6.09 -3.98
CA LEU A 90 10.57 7.27 -4.83
C LEU A 90 10.92 6.91 -6.27
N ARG A 91 11.36 5.67 -6.56
CA ARG A 91 11.80 5.24 -7.91
C ARG A 91 12.82 6.19 -8.56
N THR A 92 13.60 6.88 -7.74
CA THR A 92 14.73 7.72 -8.16
C THR A 92 16.04 6.97 -7.96
N CYS A 93 17.08 7.39 -8.67
CA CYS A 93 18.42 6.85 -8.45
C CYS A 93 18.83 7.05 -6.98
N TRP A 94 19.35 5.98 -6.36
CA TRP A 94 19.85 6.03 -5.00
C TRP A 94 21.08 6.96 -4.90
N PRO A 95 21.22 7.73 -3.80
CA PRO A 95 22.38 8.58 -3.61
C PRO A 95 23.73 7.84 -3.74
N ASN A 96 24.75 8.55 -4.24
CA ASN A 96 26.11 8.05 -4.42
C ASN A 96 26.96 8.21 -3.15
N LYS A 97 26.41 7.78 -2.01
CA LYS A 97 27.06 7.82 -0.69
C LYS A 97 27.28 6.42 -0.11
N ILE A 98 27.40 5.42 -0.97
CA ILE A 98 27.59 4.01 -0.60
C ILE A 98 28.47 3.30 -1.63
N SER A 99 29.27 2.32 -1.20
CA SER A 99 30.07 1.50 -2.11
C SER A 99 29.19 0.62 -3.00
N ALA A 100 29.74 0.18 -4.14
CA ALA A 100 29.02 -0.73 -5.05
C ALA A 100 28.65 -2.07 -4.37
N THR A 101 29.53 -2.59 -3.51
CA THR A 101 29.29 -3.82 -2.74
C THR A 101 28.14 -3.65 -1.75
N ALA A 102 28.18 -2.61 -0.91
CA ALA A 102 27.15 -2.34 0.07
C ALA A 102 25.80 -1.97 -0.59
N ARG A 103 25.82 -1.32 -1.77
CA ARG A 103 24.62 -1.09 -2.57
C ARG A 103 23.97 -2.40 -3.01
N LYS A 104 24.75 -3.36 -3.50
CA LYS A 104 24.25 -4.69 -3.91
C LYS A 104 23.64 -5.42 -2.71
N GLU A 105 24.28 -5.36 -1.55
CA GLU A 105 23.73 -5.93 -0.31
C GLU A 105 22.42 -5.28 0.11
N LEU A 106 22.32 -3.94 0.05
CA LEU A 106 21.07 -3.22 0.36
C LEU A 106 19.93 -3.61 -0.57
N TYR A 107 20.18 -3.83 -1.86
CA TYR A 107 19.14 -4.33 -2.77
C TYR A 107 18.67 -5.74 -2.42
N GLN A 108 19.58 -6.62 -1.97
CA GLN A 108 19.21 -7.95 -1.49
C GLN A 108 18.40 -7.89 -0.19
N ASP A 109 18.83 -7.05 0.76
CA ASP A 109 18.10 -6.80 2.00
C ASP A 109 16.71 -6.23 1.72
N LEU A 110 16.59 -5.25 0.82
CA LEU A 110 15.33 -4.64 0.42
C LEU A 110 14.31 -5.67 -0.05
N GLY A 111 14.70 -6.63 -0.90
CA GLY A 111 13.80 -7.70 -1.35
C GLY A 111 13.21 -8.51 -0.19
N ARG A 112 14.05 -8.86 0.80
CA ARG A 112 13.61 -9.60 2.00
C ARG A 112 12.76 -8.72 2.92
N ILE A 113 13.12 -7.45 3.08
CA ILE A 113 12.39 -6.45 3.86
C ILE A 113 10.98 -6.26 3.31
N LEU A 114 10.83 -6.09 1.99
CA LEU A 114 9.53 -5.90 1.35
C LEU A 114 8.62 -7.12 1.54
N ALA A 115 9.16 -8.34 1.45
CA ALA A 115 8.41 -9.57 1.71
C ALA A 115 7.93 -9.67 3.17
N LEU A 116 8.76 -9.27 4.13
CA LEU A 116 8.37 -9.22 5.54
C LEU A 116 7.32 -8.13 5.79
N LEU A 117 7.50 -6.93 5.22
CA LEU A 117 6.54 -5.83 5.35
C LEU A 117 5.18 -6.19 4.76
N ASP A 118 5.12 -6.87 3.62
CA ASP A 118 3.84 -7.36 3.05
C ASP A 118 3.07 -8.20 4.08
N ARG A 119 3.76 -9.16 4.71
CA ARG A 119 3.18 -10.03 5.75
C ARG A 119 2.76 -9.25 7.00
N ILE A 120 3.60 -8.32 7.47
CA ILE A 120 3.35 -7.48 8.65
C ILE A 120 2.15 -6.56 8.40
N LEU A 121 2.04 -5.96 7.21
CA LEU A 121 0.94 -5.06 6.86
C LEU A 121 -0.38 -5.81 6.68
N ARG A 122 -0.37 -7.02 6.11
CA ARG A 122 -1.57 -7.90 6.09
C ARG A 122 -2.05 -8.25 7.50
N CYS A 123 -1.12 -8.61 8.40
CA CYS A 123 -1.44 -8.81 9.82
C CYS A 123 -1.99 -7.53 10.47
N THR A 124 -1.41 -6.37 10.15
CA THR A 124 -1.88 -5.07 10.63
C THR A 124 -3.33 -4.81 10.23
N ILE A 125 -3.69 -5.10 8.98
CA ILE A 125 -5.05 -4.95 8.46
C ILE A 125 -6.03 -5.84 9.23
N ASP A 126 -5.69 -7.12 9.46
CA ASP A 126 -6.54 -8.04 10.23
C ASP A 126 -6.71 -7.55 11.68
N ILE A 127 -5.65 -7.05 12.33
CA ILE A 127 -5.71 -6.50 13.70
C ILE A 127 -6.60 -5.25 13.77
N ILE A 128 -6.52 -4.35 12.79
CA ILE A 128 -7.37 -3.15 12.72
C ILE A 128 -8.82 -3.56 12.39
N GLY A 129 -8.99 -4.56 11.53
CA GLY A 129 -10.28 -5.19 11.20
C GLY A 129 -11.02 -5.73 12.42
N LEU A 130 -10.32 -6.45 13.30
CA LEU A 130 -10.88 -6.91 14.58
C LEU A 130 -11.39 -5.76 15.45
N ARG A 131 -10.78 -4.57 15.34
CA ARG A 131 -11.17 -3.37 16.09
C ARG A 131 -12.30 -2.58 15.42
N ARG A 132 -12.79 -3.05 14.26
CA ARG A 132 -13.85 -2.43 13.45
C ARG A 132 -13.55 -1.00 13.05
N ASP A 133 -12.27 -0.71 12.78
CA ASP A 133 -11.81 0.61 12.37
C ASP A 133 -11.67 0.66 10.84
N GLY A 134 -12.76 0.99 10.15
CA GLY A 134 -12.80 1.04 8.68
C GLY A 134 -11.85 2.08 8.08
N ILE A 135 -11.65 3.22 8.75
CA ILE A 135 -10.70 4.25 8.30
C ILE A 135 -9.28 3.70 8.38
N GLY A 136 -8.92 3.07 9.51
CA GLY A 136 -7.61 2.45 9.66
C GLY A 136 -7.35 1.30 8.69
N ILE A 137 -8.37 0.51 8.34
CA ILE A 137 -8.25 -0.54 7.30
C ILE A 137 -7.89 0.09 5.96
N ASN A 138 -8.57 1.17 5.56
CA ASN A 138 -8.28 1.87 4.32
C ASN A 138 -6.85 2.43 4.30
N THR A 139 -6.42 3.10 5.38
CA THR A 139 -5.04 3.59 5.49
C THR A 139 -4.01 2.44 5.43
N ALA A 140 -4.27 1.31 6.09
CA ALA A 140 -3.34 0.19 6.09
C ALA A 140 -3.27 -0.53 4.74
N LEU A 141 -4.39 -0.60 4.01
CA LEU A 141 -4.45 -1.11 2.64
C LEU A 141 -3.71 -0.21 1.65
N ASP A 142 -3.79 1.12 1.81
CA ASP A 142 -2.95 2.08 1.08
C ASP A 142 -1.46 1.77 1.29
N VAL A 143 -1.00 1.70 2.55
CA VAL A 143 0.42 1.40 2.83
C VAL A 143 0.85 0.05 2.23
N LEU A 144 0.02 -0.99 2.35
CA LEU A 144 0.29 -2.30 1.76
C LEU A 144 0.44 -2.21 0.23
N ARG A 145 -0.48 -1.53 -0.45
CA ARG A 145 -0.41 -1.37 -1.91
C ARG A 145 0.78 -0.51 -2.31
N SER A 146 1.10 0.52 -1.53
CA SER A 146 2.27 1.37 -1.78
C SER A 146 3.58 0.57 -1.71
N VAL A 147 3.71 -0.30 -0.70
CA VAL A 147 4.87 -1.20 -0.55
C VAL A 147 4.94 -2.24 -1.68
N ARG A 148 3.81 -2.87 -2.05
CA ARG A 148 3.77 -3.87 -3.13
C ARG A 148 4.07 -3.28 -4.50
N SER A 149 3.54 -2.09 -4.76
CA SER A 149 3.69 -1.38 -6.03
C SER A 149 4.98 -0.58 -6.11
N ARG A 150 5.77 -0.49 -5.02
CA ARG A 150 6.96 0.36 -4.91
C ARG A 150 6.72 1.80 -5.38
N ALA A 151 5.58 2.36 -4.99
CA ALA A 151 5.20 3.74 -5.26
C ALA A 151 4.18 4.16 -4.20
N TRP A 152 4.26 5.39 -3.67
CA TRP A 152 3.19 5.87 -2.79
C TRP A 152 1.91 6.09 -3.58
N GLU A 153 0.80 5.68 -2.98
CA GLU A 153 -0.51 5.95 -3.57
C GLU A 153 -0.79 7.46 -3.59
N GLY A 154 -1.28 7.92 -4.74
CA GLY A 154 -1.63 9.32 -4.97
C GLY A 154 -0.48 10.18 -5.52
N ASP A 155 0.74 9.65 -5.65
CA ASP A 155 1.91 10.41 -6.13
C ASP A 155 1.88 10.76 -7.63
N GLY A 156 0.80 10.45 -8.36
CA GLY A 156 0.70 10.66 -9.81
C GLY A 156 1.69 9.81 -10.62
N ARG A 157 2.24 8.77 -10.01
CA ARG A 157 3.25 7.86 -10.58
C ARG A 157 2.68 6.48 -10.94
N GLU A 158 1.35 6.36 -10.93
CA GLU A 158 0.62 5.12 -11.26
C GLU A 158 1.09 4.52 -12.60
N LEU A 159 1.37 5.36 -13.59
CA LEU A 159 1.80 4.89 -14.92
C LEU A 159 3.18 4.22 -14.90
N LEU A 160 4.01 4.43 -13.88
CA LEU A 160 5.30 3.72 -13.72
C LEU A 160 5.14 2.25 -13.31
N LEU A 161 3.91 1.82 -13.00
CA LEU A 161 3.59 0.41 -12.77
C LEU A 161 3.51 -0.38 -14.07
N ILE A 162 3.38 0.31 -15.20
CA ILE A 162 3.30 -0.31 -16.52
C ILE A 162 4.72 -0.56 -17.02
N ASP A 163 5.03 -1.83 -17.29
CA ASP A 163 6.29 -2.20 -17.92
C ASP A 163 6.53 -1.43 -19.22
N GLY A 164 7.74 -0.89 -19.38
CA GLY A 164 8.10 -0.06 -20.53
C GLY A 164 7.68 1.40 -20.43
N ILE A 165 6.96 1.84 -19.38
CA ILE A 165 6.74 3.27 -19.08
C ILE A 165 7.77 3.75 -18.05
N GLY A 166 8.76 4.49 -18.54
CA GLY A 166 9.70 5.24 -17.69
C GLY A 166 9.29 6.70 -17.48
N VAL A 167 10.06 7.43 -16.68
CA VAL A 167 9.80 8.84 -16.30
C VAL A 167 9.54 9.74 -17.52
N ALA A 168 10.32 9.60 -18.60
CA ALA A 168 10.12 10.40 -19.81
C ALA A 168 8.76 10.15 -20.51
N LYS A 169 8.26 8.91 -20.48
CA LYS A 169 6.94 8.57 -21.05
C LYS A 169 5.82 9.03 -20.12
N LEU A 170 6.00 8.87 -18.81
CA LEU A 170 5.10 9.44 -17.79
C LEU A 170 4.92 10.94 -18.03
N GLU A 171 5.99 11.71 -18.17
CA GLU A 171 5.91 13.16 -18.41
C GLU A 171 5.14 13.52 -19.69
N LYS A 172 5.36 12.78 -20.79
CA LYS A 172 4.61 12.99 -22.04
C LYS A 172 3.11 12.73 -21.85
N LEU A 173 2.75 11.65 -21.18
CA LEU A 173 1.34 11.29 -20.89
C LEU A 173 0.70 12.32 -19.97
N THR A 174 1.37 12.70 -18.87
CA THR A 174 0.87 13.71 -17.94
C THR A 174 0.67 15.07 -18.61
N LYS A 175 1.56 15.48 -19.53
CA LYS A 175 1.40 16.70 -20.34
C LYS A 175 0.21 16.63 -21.29
N ALA A 176 -0.12 15.44 -21.78
CA ALA A 176 -1.31 15.18 -22.60
C ALA A 176 -2.59 15.02 -21.76
N GLY A 177 -2.52 15.20 -20.43
CA GLY A 177 -3.66 15.05 -19.53
C GLY A 177 -3.95 13.61 -19.10
N VAL A 178 -3.09 12.66 -19.45
CA VAL A 178 -3.24 11.22 -19.16
C VAL A 178 -2.40 10.87 -17.93
N ARG A 179 -3.06 10.55 -16.83
CA ARG A 179 -2.47 10.35 -15.49
C ARG A 179 -2.75 8.98 -14.89
N THR A 180 -3.82 8.30 -15.33
CA THR A 180 -4.22 7.00 -14.80
C THR A 180 -4.13 5.89 -15.84
N ILE A 181 -4.01 4.64 -15.38
CA ILE A 181 -3.99 3.48 -16.28
C ILE A 181 -5.30 3.38 -17.07
N ARG A 182 -6.42 3.69 -16.39
CA ARG A 182 -7.76 3.69 -17.01
C ARG A 182 -7.86 4.70 -18.15
N GLU A 183 -7.27 5.88 -18.01
CA GLU A 183 -7.24 6.87 -19.08
C GLU A 183 -6.44 6.38 -20.30
N ILE A 184 -5.31 5.69 -20.11
CA ILE A 184 -4.56 5.10 -21.24
C ILE A 184 -5.42 4.06 -21.97
N GLN A 185 -6.15 3.21 -21.23
CA GLN A 185 -7.03 2.19 -21.81
C GLN A 185 -8.16 2.77 -22.66
N GLN A 186 -8.50 4.05 -22.49
CA GLN A 186 -9.52 4.74 -23.27
C GLN A 186 -8.97 5.38 -24.56
N LEU A 187 -7.65 5.35 -24.78
CA LEU A 187 -7.01 5.91 -25.97
C LEU A 187 -6.87 4.86 -27.08
N ASP A 188 -6.98 5.30 -28.33
CA ASP A 188 -6.64 4.48 -29.48
C ASP A 188 -5.13 4.17 -29.52
N PHE A 189 -4.75 2.97 -29.98
CA PHE A 189 -3.34 2.57 -30.12
C PHE A 189 -2.52 3.57 -30.96
N CYS A 190 -3.09 4.10 -32.04
CA CYS A 190 -2.48 5.14 -32.87
C CYS A 190 -2.26 6.44 -32.09
N HIS A 191 -3.15 6.78 -31.17
CA HIS A 191 -3.01 7.98 -30.35
C HIS A 191 -1.92 7.80 -29.30
N ILE A 192 -1.85 6.64 -28.64
CA ILE A 192 -0.77 6.27 -27.72
C ILE A 192 0.60 6.37 -28.41
N GLU A 193 0.73 5.82 -29.62
CA GLU A 193 1.96 5.85 -30.41
C GLU A 193 2.39 7.29 -30.75
N ARG A 194 1.44 8.14 -31.16
CA ARG A 194 1.68 9.57 -31.39
C ARG A 194 2.14 10.29 -30.13
N LEU A 195 1.41 10.14 -29.01
CA LEU A 195 1.73 10.79 -27.73
C LEU A 195 3.13 10.40 -27.23
N LEU A 196 3.48 9.13 -27.35
CA LEU A 196 4.74 8.60 -26.83
C LEU A 196 5.89 8.69 -27.84
N SER A 197 5.62 9.11 -29.08
CA SER A 197 6.55 9.14 -30.20
C SER A 197 7.18 7.76 -30.45
N ARG A 198 6.31 6.75 -30.56
CA ARG A 198 6.69 5.35 -30.82
C ARG A 198 6.04 4.88 -32.10
N ASN A 199 6.68 3.93 -32.75
CA ASN A 199 6.16 3.31 -33.96
C ASN A 199 5.29 2.08 -33.60
N PRO A 200 4.38 1.68 -34.49
CA PRO A 200 3.72 0.38 -34.40
C PRO A 200 4.73 -0.76 -34.19
N PRO A 201 4.38 -1.81 -33.41
CA PRO A 201 3.08 -2.08 -32.79
C PRO A 201 2.98 -1.65 -31.31
N PHE A 202 3.73 -0.62 -30.88
CA PHE A 202 3.86 -0.25 -29.46
C PHE A 202 2.51 -0.01 -28.77
N GLY A 203 1.58 0.71 -29.42
CA GLY A 203 0.29 1.05 -28.84
C GLY A 203 -0.59 -0.19 -28.62
N HIS A 204 -0.59 -1.11 -29.59
CA HIS A 204 -1.31 -2.39 -29.48
C HIS A 204 -0.76 -3.25 -28.36
N GLN A 205 0.57 -3.42 -28.29
CA GLN A 205 1.21 -4.20 -27.23
C GLN A 205 0.93 -3.61 -25.85
N LEU A 206 0.94 -2.28 -25.74
CA LEU A 206 0.59 -1.60 -24.50
C LEU A 206 -0.87 -1.87 -24.11
N LEU A 207 -1.84 -1.67 -25.01
CA LEU A 207 -3.25 -1.94 -24.69
C LEU A 207 -3.51 -3.40 -24.34
N GLN A 208 -2.84 -4.34 -25.02
CA GLN A 208 -2.92 -5.76 -24.69
C GLN A 208 -2.39 -6.06 -23.28
N GLN A 209 -1.25 -5.47 -22.91
CA GLN A 209 -0.73 -5.56 -21.54
C GLN A 209 -1.71 -4.95 -20.53
N LEU A 210 -2.31 -3.81 -20.88
CA LEU A 210 -3.26 -3.13 -20.00
C LEU A 210 -4.59 -3.88 -19.84
N ALA A 211 -4.97 -4.75 -20.77
CA ALA A 211 -6.21 -5.55 -20.66
C ALA A 211 -6.25 -6.43 -19.40
N GLY A 212 -5.09 -6.84 -18.89
CA GLY A 212 -4.96 -7.61 -17.65
C GLY A 212 -5.12 -6.78 -16.35
N PHE A 213 -5.15 -5.45 -16.42
CA PHE A 213 -5.32 -4.63 -15.22
C PHE A 213 -6.77 -4.70 -14.70
N PRO A 214 -6.99 -4.91 -13.39
CA PRO A 214 -8.31 -5.16 -12.84
C PRO A 214 -9.22 -3.92 -12.95
N ARG A 215 -10.41 -4.11 -13.51
CA ARG A 215 -11.51 -3.13 -13.60
C ARG A 215 -12.61 -3.59 -12.64
N LEU A 216 -12.47 -3.27 -11.36
CA LEU A 216 -13.40 -3.73 -10.33
C LEU A 216 -14.62 -2.81 -10.27
N SER A 217 -15.80 -3.40 -10.08
CA SER A 217 -17.06 -2.69 -9.82
C SER A 217 -17.63 -3.13 -8.46
N CYS A 218 -18.26 -2.18 -7.76
CA CYS A 218 -18.91 -2.44 -6.48
C CYS A 218 -20.22 -1.67 -6.44
N GLN A 219 -21.32 -2.40 -6.34
CA GLN A 219 -22.66 -1.84 -6.18
C GLN A 219 -23.14 -2.08 -4.75
N PHE A 220 -23.77 -1.06 -4.18
CA PHE A 220 -24.33 -1.08 -2.84
C PHE A 220 -25.82 -0.73 -2.92
N ASP A 221 -26.67 -1.70 -2.59
CA ASP A 221 -28.13 -1.51 -2.56
C ASP A 221 -28.65 -1.73 -1.13
N VAL A 222 -29.49 -0.83 -0.63
CA VAL A 222 -30.19 -1.01 0.65
C VAL A 222 -31.52 -1.72 0.35
N ILE A 223 -31.66 -2.97 0.80
CA ILE A 223 -32.84 -3.81 0.54
C ILE A 223 -33.97 -3.46 1.50
N GLU A 224 -33.68 -3.35 2.80
CA GLU A 224 -34.71 -3.16 3.83
C GLU A 224 -34.17 -2.38 5.03
N ARG A 225 -35.04 -1.55 5.62
CA ARG A 225 -34.81 -0.90 6.92
C ARG A 225 -35.68 -1.59 7.95
N VAL A 226 -35.09 -2.40 8.80
CA VAL A 226 -35.80 -3.02 9.93
C VAL A 226 -35.83 -2.00 11.06
N SER A 227 -36.90 -1.20 11.12
CA SER A 227 -37.23 -0.38 12.27
C SER A 227 -38.02 -1.22 13.28
N SER A 228 -37.58 -1.21 14.54
CA SER A 228 -38.15 -1.95 15.67
C SER A 228 -39.52 -1.41 16.13
N SER A 229 -40.46 -1.21 15.22
CA SER A 229 -41.82 -0.73 15.52
C SER A 229 -42.86 -1.85 15.70
N SER A 230 -42.48 -3.12 15.69
CA SER A 230 -43.42 -4.25 15.80
C SER A 230 -43.05 -5.30 16.84
N ILE A 231 -42.68 -4.87 18.05
CA ILE A 231 -42.82 -5.70 19.25
C ILE A 231 -43.79 -4.97 20.20
N LEU A 232 -45.05 -5.41 20.22
CA LEU A 232 -46.04 -5.04 21.24
C LEU A 232 -45.70 -5.74 22.57
N VAL A 233 -44.55 -5.42 23.16
CA VAL A 233 -44.22 -5.82 24.53
C VAL A 233 -43.70 -4.59 25.26
N GLN A 234 -44.22 -4.43 26.47
CA GLN A 234 -44.18 -3.24 27.33
C GLN A 234 -42.76 -2.65 27.52
N PRO A 235 -42.65 -1.32 27.78
CA PRO A 235 -41.37 -0.63 27.78
C PRO A 235 -40.62 -0.80 29.11
N GLU A 236 -39.49 -1.49 29.06
CA GLU A 236 -38.38 -1.34 30.03
C GLU A 236 -37.48 -0.16 29.58
N PRO A 237 -37.07 0.76 30.47
CA PRO A 237 -36.38 1.99 30.10
C PRO A 237 -34.86 1.75 29.97
N SER A 238 -34.41 1.04 28.93
CA SER A 238 -33.00 1.08 28.48
C SER A 238 -32.73 0.40 27.12
N SER A 239 -33.73 0.11 26.29
CA SER A 239 -33.49 -0.51 24.98
C SER A 239 -33.12 0.54 23.94
N SER A 240 -31.82 0.63 23.61
CA SER A 240 -31.35 1.39 22.44
C SER A 240 -32.10 0.92 21.20
N ARG A 241 -32.74 1.83 20.47
CA ARG A 241 -33.41 1.54 19.20
C ARG A 241 -32.39 0.98 18.21
N PHE A 242 -32.39 -0.34 17.99
CA PHE A 242 -31.59 -0.96 16.95
C PHE A 242 -32.29 -0.75 15.60
N CYS A 243 -31.66 0.02 14.71
CA CYS A 243 -32.05 0.12 13.32
C CYS A 243 -31.12 -0.81 12.53
N ALA A 244 -31.63 -1.94 12.08
CA ALA A 244 -30.86 -2.88 11.28
C ALA A 244 -31.10 -2.61 9.79
N TRP A 245 -30.02 -2.56 9.01
CA TRP A 245 -30.05 -2.33 7.57
C TRP A 245 -29.70 -3.65 6.90
N ILE A 246 -30.54 -4.11 5.98
CA ILE A 246 -30.19 -5.20 5.08
C ILE A 246 -29.63 -4.55 3.81
N CYS A 247 -28.34 -4.76 3.57
CA CYS A 247 -27.66 -4.23 2.40
C CYS A 247 -27.19 -5.38 1.52
N ARG A 248 -27.32 -5.21 0.20
CA ARG A 248 -26.68 -6.05 -0.81
C ARG A 248 -25.43 -5.34 -1.30
N VAL A 249 -24.30 -6.03 -1.23
CA VAL A 249 -23.06 -5.60 -1.85
C VAL A 249 -22.77 -6.55 -2.99
N THR A 250 -22.77 -6.05 -4.22
CA THR A 250 -22.42 -6.82 -5.41
C THR A 250 -21.06 -6.37 -5.90
N MET A 251 -20.07 -7.26 -5.81
CA MET A 251 -18.73 -7.04 -6.33
C MET A 251 -18.62 -7.70 -7.70
N GLY A 252 -18.05 -6.99 -8.68
CA GLY A 252 -17.86 -7.47 -10.04
C GLY A 252 -16.55 -7.00 -10.65
N TYR A 253 -16.32 -7.38 -11.90
CA TYR A 253 -15.24 -6.86 -12.72
C TYR A 253 -15.70 -6.68 -14.16
N ASP A 254 -15.17 -5.64 -14.82
CA ASP A 254 -15.53 -5.28 -16.19
C ASP A 254 -14.49 -5.82 -17.19
N ASN A 255 -13.43 -6.52 -16.76
CA ASN A 255 -12.45 -7.16 -17.65
C ASN A 255 -13.10 -8.23 -18.54
N GLU A 256 -12.57 -8.42 -19.76
CA GLU A 256 -13.03 -9.50 -20.66
C GLU A 256 -12.73 -10.90 -20.10
N GLN A 257 -11.67 -11.02 -19.32
CA GLN A 257 -11.30 -12.22 -18.57
C GLN A 257 -11.18 -11.86 -17.09
N PRO A 258 -11.46 -12.80 -16.16
CA PRO A 258 -11.24 -12.53 -14.75
C PRO A 258 -9.79 -12.07 -14.53
N PRO A 259 -9.57 -10.99 -13.76
CA PRO A 259 -8.23 -10.71 -13.30
C PRO A 259 -7.82 -11.90 -12.40
N PHE A 260 -6.67 -12.52 -12.71
CA PHE A 260 -6.08 -13.73 -12.11
C PHE A 260 -6.47 -15.08 -12.71
#